data_AF-A0A9X1C830-F1
#
_entry.id   AF-A0A9X1C830-F1
#
_cell.length_a   1.000
_cell.length_b   1.000
_cell.length_c   1.000
_cell.angle_alpha   90.00
_cell.angle_beta   90.00
_cell.angle_gamma   90.00
#
_symmetry.space_group_name_H-M   'P 1'
#
loop_
_entity.id
_entity.type
_entity.pdbx_description
1 polymer ?
#
loop_
_entity_poly.entity_id
_entity_poly.type
_entity_poly.pdbx_seq_one_letter_code
_entity_poly.pdbx_strand_id
1 'polypeptide(L)'
;MTSNQESLRFSGHDTFHCKEQWILKGVQLIDNQGGLDIFKMNEAIPLLGVGKNMVRSIQHWLKAFGMLNKEDVLTEFANLLFLTEKLDPYLENEGSLWLLQYYLCKTNHSSIFQLIFSSYFSDKATLEFSEYQILNYVNRILVDNDQKEVAEKTFNSDFKVFIRTFVSPVKNEKTVEDDFNAPLLGLNLVSDTGRKNAVNQTVYRLNRNTQESISSDVFAYCLLNEFEDENAVSFDRVRKTVGSYLCLSNEGLEIQIDKLCEENNQFVYKDDAGVRQLQFKNNSNEFKNNMLKNHYGVH
;
A
#
# COMPACT_ATOMS: atom_id res chain seq x y z
N MET A 1 -17.68 3.95 24.37
CA MET A 1 -16.43 3.73 23.62
C MET A 1 -16.66 2.58 22.68
N THR A 2 -17.25 2.84 21.52
CA THR A 2 -17.41 1.84 20.46
C THR A 2 -16.07 1.76 19.74
N SER A 3 -15.26 0.75 20.09
CA SER A 3 -14.15 0.34 19.23
C SER A 3 -14.75 0.02 17.87
N ASN A 4 -14.46 0.83 16.85
CA ASN A 4 -14.66 0.41 15.46
C ASN A 4 -13.73 -0.80 15.25
N GLN A 5 -14.24 -2.00 15.51
CA GLN A 5 -13.53 -3.25 15.25
C GLN A 5 -13.48 -3.41 13.73
N GLU A 6 -12.39 -2.99 13.11
CA GLU A 6 -12.14 -3.28 11.71
C GLU A 6 -11.99 -4.80 11.55
N SER A 7 -12.95 -5.43 10.88
CA SER A 7 -12.87 -6.84 10.50
C SER A 7 -11.69 -7.02 9.56
N LEU A 8 -10.74 -7.88 9.93
CA LEU A 8 -9.65 -8.26 9.03
C LEU A 8 -10.22 -8.93 7.77
N ARG A 9 -9.67 -8.55 6.61
CA ARG A 9 -10.07 -9.07 5.32
C ARG A 9 -8.94 -9.84 4.66
N PHE A 10 -9.22 -11.10 4.39
CA PHE A 10 -8.39 -11.99 3.59
C PHE A 10 -9.19 -12.44 2.36
N SER A 11 -8.51 -12.81 1.28
CA SER A 11 -9.06 -13.20 -0.03
C SER A 11 -9.69 -12.08 -0.88
N GLY A 12 -10.24 -12.46 -2.04
CA GLY A 12 -10.86 -11.56 -3.03
C GLY A 12 -9.99 -11.32 -4.27
N HIS A 13 -8.68 -11.54 -4.16
CA HIS A 13 -7.72 -11.48 -5.26
C HIS A 13 -7.65 -12.78 -6.09
N ASP A 14 -8.49 -13.79 -5.82
CA ASP A 14 -8.50 -15.09 -6.52
C ASP A 14 -7.09 -15.72 -6.70
N THR A 15 -6.21 -15.57 -5.71
CA THR A 15 -4.80 -16.03 -5.68
C THR A 15 -3.82 -15.33 -6.64
N PHE A 16 -4.24 -14.25 -7.31
CA PHE A 16 -3.39 -13.45 -8.20
C PHE A 16 -2.79 -12.24 -7.47
N HIS A 17 -1.48 -12.00 -7.62
CA HIS A 17 -0.90 -10.69 -7.37
C HIS A 17 -1.35 -9.70 -8.46
N CYS A 18 -1.31 -8.41 -8.15
CA CYS A 18 -1.63 -7.39 -9.15
C CYS A 18 -0.55 -7.34 -10.23
N LYS A 19 -0.96 -7.19 -11.49
CA LYS A 19 -0.06 -6.90 -12.61
C LYS A 19 -0.15 -5.42 -12.95
N GLU A 20 0.96 -4.80 -13.33
CA GLU A 20 1.05 -3.36 -13.61
C GLU A 20 -0.08 -2.82 -14.52
N GLN A 21 -0.30 -3.46 -15.67
CA GLN A 21 -1.35 -3.06 -16.63
C GLN A 21 -2.79 -3.18 -16.11
N TRP A 22 -3.03 -3.95 -15.05
CA TRP A 22 -4.39 -4.18 -14.53
C TRP A 22 -4.99 -2.92 -13.93
N ILE A 23 -4.17 -2.07 -13.32
CA ILE A 23 -4.64 -0.84 -12.67
C ILE A 23 -5.16 0.11 -13.74
N LEU A 24 -4.34 0.43 -14.76
CA LEU A 24 -4.74 1.28 -15.88
C LEU A 24 -5.97 0.74 -16.61
N LYS A 25 -5.94 -0.54 -17.02
CA LYS A 25 -7.07 -1.16 -17.74
C LYS A 25 -8.35 -1.14 -16.92
N GLY A 26 -8.24 -1.40 -15.62
CA GLY A 26 -9.36 -1.38 -14.70
C GLY A 26 -9.99 0.01 -14.56
N VAL A 27 -9.17 1.04 -14.36
CA VAL A 27 -9.62 2.44 -14.28
C VAL A 27 -10.28 2.89 -15.59
N GLN A 28 -9.64 2.64 -16.72
CA GLN A 28 -10.19 2.97 -18.05
C GLN A 28 -11.49 2.23 -18.35
N LEU A 29 -11.63 0.98 -17.91
CA LEU A 29 -12.87 0.23 -18.10
C LEU A 29 -14.04 0.89 -17.36
N ILE A 30 -13.83 1.32 -16.11
CA ILE A 30 -14.86 1.98 -15.30
C ILE A 30 -15.28 3.29 -15.94
N ASP A 31 -14.29 4.09 -16.36
CA ASP A 31 -14.53 5.38 -17.03
C ASP A 31 -15.35 5.20 -18.31
N ASN A 32 -14.93 4.27 -19.19
CA ASN A 32 -15.60 4.02 -20.46
C ASN A 32 -17.00 3.39 -20.34
N GLN A 33 -17.28 2.64 -19.27
CA GLN A 33 -18.54 1.92 -19.08
C GLN A 33 -19.47 2.57 -18.06
N GLY A 34 -19.05 3.70 -17.47
CA GLY A 34 -19.87 4.49 -16.56
C GLY A 34 -20.08 3.89 -15.17
N GLY A 35 -19.23 2.94 -14.74
CA GLY A 35 -19.32 2.39 -13.38
C GLY A 35 -18.72 0.99 -13.19
N LEU A 36 -18.76 0.51 -11.94
CA LEU A 36 -18.14 -0.75 -11.52
C LEU A 36 -18.93 -2.01 -11.92
N ASP A 37 -20.18 -1.87 -12.34
CA ASP A 37 -21.05 -3.01 -12.66
C ASP A 37 -20.53 -3.86 -13.83
N ILE A 38 -19.74 -3.28 -14.72
CA ILE A 38 -19.07 -4.00 -15.81
C ILE A 38 -18.27 -5.21 -15.32
N PHE A 39 -17.64 -5.15 -14.13
CA PHE A 39 -16.85 -6.27 -13.59
C PHE A 39 -17.69 -7.50 -13.22
N LYS A 40 -19.02 -7.35 -13.11
CA LYS A 40 -19.96 -8.46 -12.88
C LYS A 40 -20.42 -9.11 -14.20
N MET A 41 -20.19 -8.44 -15.32
CA MET A 41 -20.66 -8.82 -16.64
C MET A 41 -19.61 -9.68 -17.38
N ASN A 42 -20.04 -10.56 -18.28
CA ASN A 42 -19.11 -11.40 -19.04
C ASN A 42 -18.33 -10.57 -20.08
N GLU A 43 -18.86 -9.42 -20.46
CA GLU A 43 -18.32 -8.42 -21.37
C GLU A 43 -16.97 -7.86 -20.87
N ALA A 44 -16.71 -7.87 -19.56
CA ALA A 44 -15.42 -7.46 -19.00
C ALA A 44 -14.26 -8.37 -19.43
N ILE A 45 -14.50 -9.66 -19.71
CA ILE A 45 -13.48 -10.65 -20.10
C ILE A 45 -12.78 -10.21 -21.40
N PRO A 46 -13.49 -10.01 -22.53
CA PRO A 46 -12.86 -9.55 -23.76
C PRO A 46 -12.34 -8.11 -23.68
N LEU A 47 -12.97 -7.22 -22.91
CA LEU A 47 -12.54 -5.82 -22.79
C LEU A 47 -11.20 -5.69 -22.03
N LEU A 48 -11.01 -6.47 -20.97
CA LEU A 48 -9.74 -6.49 -20.22
C LEU A 48 -8.71 -7.43 -20.83
N GLY A 49 -9.15 -8.38 -21.68
CA GLY A 49 -8.31 -9.40 -22.28
C GLY A 49 -7.79 -10.43 -21.27
N VAL A 50 -8.59 -10.76 -20.25
CA VAL A 50 -8.19 -11.67 -19.16
C VAL A 50 -9.31 -12.65 -18.81
N GLY A 51 -8.97 -13.74 -18.08
CA GLY A 51 -9.97 -14.72 -17.63
C GLY A 51 -10.91 -14.19 -16.53
N LYS A 52 -12.04 -14.87 -16.33
CA LYS A 52 -13.11 -14.48 -15.37
C LYS A 52 -12.61 -14.22 -13.94
N ASN A 53 -11.70 -15.06 -13.42
CA ASN A 53 -11.15 -14.87 -12.07
C ASN A 53 -10.20 -13.66 -12.00
N MET A 54 -9.47 -13.38 -13.09
CA MET A 54 -8.63 -12.19 -13.17
C MET A 54 -9.46 -10.91 -13.19
N VAL A 55 -10.64 -10.90 -13.83
CA VAL A 55 -11.57 -9.75 -13.76
C VAL A 55 -11.92 -9.40 -12.30
N ARG A 56 -12.26 -10.41 -11.49
CA ARG A 56 -12.53 -10.22 -10.05
C ARG A 56 -11.30 -9.74 -9.29
N SER A 57 -10.13 -10.30 -9.61
CA SER A 57 -8.88 -9.84 -9.00
C SER A 57 -8.53 -8.40 -9.36
N ILE A 58 -8.79 -7.95 -10.60
CA ILE A 58 -8.57 -6.56 -11.01
C ILE A 58 -9.44 -5.65 -10.14
N GLN A 59 -10.74 -5.95 -10.01
CA GLN A 59 -11.64 -5.18 -9.15
C GLN A 59 -11.13 -5.11 -7.69
N HIS A 60 -10.64 -6.24 -7.15
CA HIS A 60 -10.04 -6.28 -5.81
C HIS A 60 -8.83 -5.34 -5.70
N TRP A 61 -7.91 -5.37 -6.67
CA TRP A 61 -6.70 -4.54 -6.64
C TRP A 61 -6.99 -3.06 -6.83
N LEU A 62 -7.98 -2.69 -7.65
CA LEU A 62 -8.43 -1.29 -7.74
C LEU A 62 -8.85 -0.75 -6.37
N LYS A 63 -9.60 -1.53 -5.59
CA LYS A 63 -10.00 -1.14 -4.23
C LYS A 63 -8.79 -1.10 -3.29
N ALA A 64 -7.91 -2.09 -3.34
CA ALA A 64 -6.72 -2.17 -2.49
C ALA A 64 -5.71 -1.05 -2.74
N PHE A 65 -5.55 -0.60 -3.98
CA PHE A 65 -4.66 0.51 -4.34
C PHE A 65 -5.32 1.88 -4.24
N GLY A 66 -6.53 1.99 -3.67
CA GLY A 66 -7.19 3.28 -3.49
C GLY A 66 -7.66 3.92 -4.79
N MET A 67 -7.83 3.13 -5.86
CA MET A 67 -8.42 3.62 -7.11
C MET A 67 -9.93 3.85 -6.98
N LEU A 68 -10.55 3.15 -6.03
CA LEU A 68 -11.99 3.24 -5.74
C LEU A 68 -12.20 3.65 -4.28
N ASN A 69 -13.16 4.53 -4.05
CA ASN A 69 -13.63 4.88 -2.71
C ASN A 69 -14.59 3.80 -2.15
N LYS A 70 -15.15 4.06 -0.96
CA LYS A 70 -16.07 3.12 -0.29
C LYS A 70 -17.40 2.95 -1.04
N GLU A 71 -17.76 3.94 -1.83
CA GLU A 71 -18.94 3.99 -2.69
C GLU A 71 -18.67 3.39 -4.09
N ASP A 72 -17.52 2.75 -4.30
CA ASP A 72 -17.15 2.08 -5.55
C ASP A 72 -17.02 3.04 -6.75
N VAL A 73 -16.70 4.31 -6.49
CA VAL A 73 -16.43 5.36 -7.48
C VAL A 73 -14.92 5.64 -7.57
N LEU A 74 -14.45 5.98 -8.77
CA LEU A 74 -13.06 6.37 -9.00
C LEU A 74 -12.66 7.54 -8.10
N THR A 75 -11.53 7.38 -7.40
CA THR A 75 -11.01 8.41 -6.50
C THR A 75 -10.39 9.56 -7.29
N GLU A 76 -10.26 10.71 -6.63
CA GLU A 76 -9.50 11.84 -7.20
C GLU A 76 -8.06 11.44 -7.54
N PHE A 77 -7.42 10.62 -6.69
CA PHE A 77 -6.12 10.04 -6.96
C PHE A 77 -6.09 9.24 -8.28
N ALA A 78 -7.05 8.34 -8.48
CA ALA A 78 -7.15 7.56 -9.72
C ALA A 78 -7.35 8.46 -10.95
N ASN A 79 -8.23 9.46 -10.83
CA ASN A 79 -8.52 10.39 -11.90
C ASN A 79 -7.27 11.18 -12.30
N LEU A 80 -6.55 11.77 -11.33
CA LEU A 80 -5.33 12.54 -11.59
C LEU A 80 -4.25 11.65 -12.24
N LEU A 81 -4.04 10.44 -11.72
CA LEU A 81 -2.96 9.57 -12.18
C LEU A 81 -3.20 9.03 -13.59
N PHE A 82 -4.45 8.65 -13.92
CA PHE A 82 -4.76 7.87 -15.13
C PHE A 82 -5.67 8.55 -16.16
N LEU A 83 -6.49 9.53 -15.79
CA LEU A 83 -7.58 10.03 -16.64
C LEU A 83 -7.49 11.52 -16.98
N THR A 84 -7.53 12.39 -15.98
CA THR A 84 -7.64 13.85 -16.16
C THR A 84 -6.31 14.47 -16.54
N GLU A 85 -5.35 14.45 -15.61
CA GLU A 85 -4.00 15.00 -15.80
C GLU A 85 -3.05 13.96 -16.39
N LYS A 86 -3.38 12.66 -16.23
CA LYS A 86 -2.56 11.55 -16.70
C LYS A 86 -1.13 11.67 -16.20
N LEU A 87 -0.98 11.91 -14.89
CA LEU A 87 0.32 12.20 -14.27
C LEU A 87 1.33 11.07 -14.51
N ASP A 88 0.90 9.81 -14.41
CA ASP A 88 1.72 8.64 -14.74
C ASP A 88 0.84 7.42 -15.07
N PRO A 89 0.25 7.36 -16.27
CA PRO A 89 -0.72 6.33 -16.62
C PRO A 89 -0.12 4.92 -16.72
N TYR A 90 1.20 4.84 -16.87
CA TYR A 90 1.93 3.60 -17.08
C TYR A 90 2.77 3.20 -15.86
N LEU A 91 2.69 3.93 -14.74
CA LEU A 91 3.41 3.64 -13.50
C LEU A 91 4.94 3.57 -13.68
N GLU A 92 5.48 4.38 -14.57
CA GLU A 92 6.92 4.42 -14.88
C GLU A 92 7.71 5.22 -13.83
N ASN A 93 7.03 6.11 -13.09
CA ASN A 93 7.64 6.89 -12.03
C ASN A 93 7.60 6.13 -10.70
N GLU A 94 8.77 6.00 -10.05
CA GLU A 94 8.87 5.31 -8.75
C GLU A 94 7.97 5.92 -7.66
N GLY A 95 7.71 7.23 -7.72
CA GLY A 95 6.76 7.91 -6.83
C GLY A 95 5.33 7.37 -6.93
N SER A 96 4.89 6.97 -8.12
CA SER A 96 3.60 6.28 -8.30
C SER A 96 3.58 4.96 -7.54
N LEU A 97 4.67 4.21 -7.57
CA LEU A 97 4.81 2.94 -6.86
C LEU A 97 4.78 3.15 -5.34
N TRP A 98 5.43 4.20 -4.84
CA TRP A 98 5.36 4.59 -3.42
C TRP A 98 3.93 4.96 -2.98
N LEU A 99 3.20 5.69 -3.82
CA LEU A 99 1.80 6.02 -3.56
C LEU A 99 0.91 4.77 -3.54
N LEU A 100 1.12 3.83 -4.48
CA LEU A 100 0.44 2.54 -4.49
C LEU A 100 0.73 1.73 -3.22
N GLN A 101 2.00 1.66 -2.79
CA GLN A 101 2.39 1.01 -1.54
C GLN A 101 1.70 1.64 -0.32
N TYR A 102 1.66 2.98 -0.26
CA TYR A 102 0.96 3.71 0.79
C TYR A 102 -0.54 3.39 0.82
N TYR A 103 -1.23 3.44 -0.34
CA TYR A 103 -2.65 3.12 -0.43
C TYR A 103 -2.97 1.66 -0.11
N LEU A 104 -2.06 0.74 -0.42
CA LEU A 104 -2.21 -0.68 -0.10
C LEU A 104 -2.36 -0.91 1.41
N CYS A 105 -1.64 -0.13 2.22
CA CYS A 105 -1.76 -0.17 3.67
C CYS A 105 -2.93 0.68 4.16
N LYS A 106 -3.10 1.91 3.63
CA LYS A 106 -4.13 2.86 4.08
C LYS A 106 -5.56 2.35 3.85
N THR A 107 -5.85 1.84 2.65
CA THR A 107 -7.21 1.37 2.33
C THR A 107 -7.60 0.15 3.16
N ASN A 108 -6.58 -0.61 3.60
CA ASN A 108 -6.72 -1.85 4.36
C ASN A 108 -7.68 -2.86 3.73
N HIS A 109 -7.85 -2.83 2.40
CA HIS A 109 -8.80 -3.70 1.68
C HIS A 109 -8.39 -5.17 1.72
N SER A 110 -7.08 -5.43 1.75
CA SER A 110 -6.48 -6.72 2.07
C SER A 110 -5.59 -6.50 3.29
N SER A 111 -5.99 -7.05 4.43
CA SER A 111 -5.41 -6.63 5.71
C SER A 111 -3.97 -7.08 5.90
N ILE A 112 -3.52 -8.09 5.16
CA ILE A 112 -2.16 -8.65 5.31
C ILE A 112 -1.06 -7.59 5.08
N PHE A 113 -1.29 -6.62 4.19
CA PHE A 113 -0.33 -5.58 3.88
C PHE A 113 -0.11 -4.63 5.07
N GLN A 114 -1.17 -4.01 5.58
CA GLN A 114 -1.09 -3.13 6.75
C GLN A 114 -0.59 -3.88 7.99
N LEU A 115 -1.04 -5.12 8.19
CA LEU A 115 -0.60 -5.96 9.30
C LEU A 115 0.91 -6.21 9.27
N ILE A 116 1.48 -6.57 8.12
CA ILE A 116 2.92 -6.84 8.01
C ILE A 116 3.71 -5.53 8.02
N PHE A 117 3.33 -4.51 7.26
CA PHE A 117 4.13 -3.28 7.17
C PHE A 117 4.05 -2.39 8.42
N SER A 118 2.99 -2.48 9.22
CA SER A 118 2.82 -1.68 10.43
C SER A 118 2.67 -2.54 11.68
N SER A 119 1.49 -3.13 11.90
CA SER A 119 1.07 -3.63 13.22
C SER A 119 1.99 -4.72 13.78
N TYR A 120 2.40 -5.69 12.95
CA TYR A 120 3.20 -6.84 13.38
C TYR A 120 4.58 -6.46 13.93
N PHE A 121 5.23 -5.45 13.33
CA PHE A 121 6.57 -5.01 13.74
C PHE A 121 6.56 -3.83 14.71
N SER A 122 5.39 -3.45 15.24
CA SER A 122 5.30 -2.36 16.21
C SER A 122 6.07 -2.62 17.51
N ASP A 123 6.25 -3.89 17.88
CA ASP A 123 6.89 -4.35 19.12
C ASP A 123 8.04 -5.35 18.89
N LYS A 124 8.54 -5.50 17.65
CA LYS A 124 9.54 -6.51 17.29
C LYS A 124 10.94 -5.91 17.20
N ALA A 125 11.90 -6.61 17.79
CA ALA A 125 13.32 -6.26 17.69
C ALA A 125 13.96 -6.63 16.35
N THR A 126 13.34 -7.55 15.60
CA THR A 126 13.80 -7.99 14.28
C THR A 126 12.76 -7.65 13.22
N LEU A 127 13.23 -7.42 11.99
CA LEU A 127 12.39 -7.23 10.80
C LEU A 127 12.15 -8.54 10.03
N GLU A 128 12.54 -9.67 10.62
CA GLU A 128 12.37 -10.99 10.04
C GLU A 128 11.02 -11.60 10.42
N PHE A 129 10.42 -12.31 9.47
CA PHE A 129 9.12 -12.94 9.65
C PHE A 129 8.98 -14.19 8.77
N SER A 130 7.99 -15.01 9.09
CA SER A 130 7.60 -16.21 8.34
C SER A 130 6.08 -16.33 8.35
N GLU A 131 5.55 -17.13 7.43
CA GLU A 131 4.11 -17.38 7.29
C GLU A 131 3.46 -17.78 8.62
N TYR A 132 4.09 -18.71 9.36
CA TYR A 132 3.60 -19.15 10.67
C TYR A 132 3.55 -18.02 11.72
N GLN A 133 4.56 -17.15 11.75
CA GLN A 133 4.60 -16.06 12.72
C GLN A 133 3.50 -15.02 12.46
N ILE A 134 3.24 -14.70 11.18
CA ILE A 134 2.17 -13.77 10.81
C ILE A 134 0.80 -14.41 11.09
N LEU A 135 0.60 -15.69 10.75
CA LEU A 135 -0.66 -16.41 11.04
C LEU A 135 -0.97 -16.41 12.54
N ASN A 136 0.00 -16.77 13.38
CA ASN A 136 -0.17 -16.77 14.83
C ASN A 136 -0.50 -15.39 15.37
N TYR A 137 0.16 -14.35 14.85
CA TYR A 137 -0.13 -12.97 15.23
C TYR A 137 -1.56 -12.55 14.86
N VAL A 138 -2.00 -12.89 13.65
CA VAL A 138 -3.37 -12.64 13.17
C VAL A 138 -4.39 -13.35 14.03
N ASN A 139 -4.22 -14.65 14.27
CA ASN A 139 -5.15 -15.43 15.09
C ASN A 139 -5.21 -14.90 16.52
N ARG A 140 -4.08 -14.51 17.11
CA ARG A 140 -4.06 -13.87 18.43
C ARG A 140 -4.91 -12.60 18.45
N ILE A 141 -4.76 -11.70 17.47
CA ILE A 141 -5.56 -10.47 17.40
C ILE A 141 -7.05 -10.78 17.23
N LEU A 142 -7.39 -11.75 16.38
CA LEU A 142 -8.79 -12.14 16.15
C LEU A 142 -9.41 -12.67 17.45
N VAL A 143 -8.72 -13.58 18.15
CA VAL A 143 -9.16 -14.14 19.42
C VAL A 143 -9.28 -13.07 20.51
N ASP A 144 -8.30 -12.17 20.62
CA ASP A 144 -8.33 -11.04 21.57
C ASP A 144 -9.51 -10.07 21.30
N ASN A 145 -10.09 -10.10 20.10
CA ASN A 145 -11.25 -9.30 19.69
C ASN A 145 -12.56 -10.12 19.61
N ASP A 146 -12.61 -11.31 20.20
CA ASP A 146 -13.76 -12.22 20.16
C ASP A 146 -14.19 -12.64 18.74
N GLN A 147 -13.25 -12.66 17.79
CA GLN A 147 -13.45 -13.08 16.40
C GLN A 147 -12.89 -14.49 16.16
N LYS A 148 -13.46 -15.18 15.17
CA LYS A 148 -12.97 -16.50 14.75
C LYS A 148 -11.63 -16.37 14.05
N GLU A 149 -10.75 -17.35 14.29
CA GLU A 149 -9.50 -17.50 13.56
C GLU A 149 -9.73 -17.58 12.04
N VAL A 150 -8.74 -17.11 11.28
CA VAL A 150 -8.74 -17.24 9.82
C VAL A 150 -8.45 -18.68 9.43
N ALA A 151 -9.18 -19.21 8.44
CA ALA A 151 -8.88 -20.52 7.90
C ALA A 151 -7.46 -20.53 7.28
N GLU A 152 -6.61 -21.48 7.68
CA GLU A 152 -5.21 -21.55 7.25
C GLU A 152 -5.07 -21.46 5.72
N LYS A 153 -5.85 -22.23 4.97
CA LYS A 153 -5.79 -22.22 3.50
C LYS A 153 -6.03 -20.82 2.90
N THR A 154 -6.93 -20.05 3.49
CA THR A 154 -7.22 -18.67 3.06
C THR A 154 -6.03 -17.77 3.39
N PHE A 155 -5.54 -17.82 4.64
CA PHE A 155 -4.38 -17.03 5.04
C PHE A 155 -3.14 -17.34 4.20
N ASN A 156 -2.84 -18.62 3.98
CA ASN A 156 -1.69 -19.06 3.19
C ASN A 156 -1.78 -18.57 1.74
N SER A 157 -2.99 -18.42 1.19
CA SER A 157 -3.22 -17.82 -0.12
C SER A 157 -2.86 -16.33 -0.12
N ASP A 158 -3.34 -15.56 0.85
CA ASP A 158 -3.02 -14.14 1.00
C ASP A 158 -1.53 -13.92 1.26
N PHE A 159 -0.90 -14.74 2.11
CA PHE A 159 0.55 -14.67 2.37
C PHE A 159 1.36 -14.91 1.09
N LYS A 160 0.99 -15.91 0.28
CA LYS A 160 1.65 -16.14 -1.02
C LYS A 160 1.51 -14.96 -1.96
N VAL A 161 0.33 -14.33 -1.99
CA VAL A 161 0.11 -13.13 -2.81
C VAL A 161 0.93 -11.95 -2.30
N PHE A 162 0.98 -11.73 -0.98
CA PHE A 162 1.87 -10.74 -0.37
C PHE A 162 3.33 -10.95 -0.80
N ILE A 163 3.85 -12.18 -0.71
CA ILE A 163 5.22 -12.48 -1.13
C ILE A 163 5.41 -12.21 -2.63
N ARG A 164 4.47 -12.60 -3.49
CA ARG A 164 4.55 -12.34 -4.94
C ARG A 164 4.47 -10.85 -5.31
N THR A 165 3.88 -10.01 -4.45
CA THR A 165 3.84 -8.56 -4.67
C THR A 165 5.20 -7.90 -4.46
N PHE A 166 6.06 -8.43 -3.59
CA PHE A 166 7.30 -7.74 -3.17
C PHE A 166 8.60 -8.53 -3.34
N VAL A 167 8.55 -9.86 -3.42
CA VAL A 167 9.74 -10.70 -3.53
C VAL A 167 9.83 -11.22 -4.95
N SER A 168 10.91 -10.84 -5.64
CA SER A 168 11.17 -11.33 -6.98
C SER A 168 11.26 -12.86 -6.99
N PRO A 169 10.62 -13.53 -7.96
CA PRO A 169 10.73 -14.97 -8.11
C PRO A 169 12.19 -15.36 -8.36
N VAL A 170 12.61 -16.49 -7.79
CA VAL A 170 13.89 -17.11 -8.19
C VAL A 170 13.74 -17.56 -9.64
N LYS A 171 14.66 -17.13 -10.52
CA LYS A 171 14.64 -17.39 -11.97
C LYS A 171 14.31 -18.87 -12.26
N ASN A 172 13.09 -19.13 -12.68
CA ASN A 172 12.64 -20.39 -13.26
C ASN A 172 12.12 -20.11 -14.66
N GLU A 173 12.75 -20.68 -15.69
CA GLU A 173 12.51 -20.39 -17.11
C GLU A 173 11.05 -20.56 -17.60
N LYS A 174 10.17 -21.19 -16.80
CA LYS A 174 8.80 -21.55 -17.21
C LYS A 174 7.70 -20.55 -16.80
N THR A 175 7.95 -19.62 -15.87
CA THR A 175 6.94 -18.66 -15.38
C THR A 175 7.43 -17.21 -15.32
N VAL A 176 8.59 -16.94 -15.95
CA VAL A 176 9.28 -15.65 -15.89
C VAL A 176 8.35 -14.47 -16.20
N GLU A 177 7.64 -14.47 -17.32
CA GLU A 177 6.85 -13.28 -17.70
C GLU A 177 5.73 -12.95 -16.71
N ASP A 178 5.05 -13.93 -16.12
CA ASP A 178 3.91 -13.67 -15.22
C ASP A 178 4.34 -13.24 -13.80
N ASP A 179 5.51 -13.72 -13.35
CA ASP A 179 5.99 -13.49 -11.99
C ASP A 179 6.80 -12.17 -11.84
N PHE A 180 7.23 -11.53 -12.93
CA PHE A 180 7.98 -10.25 -12.90
C PHE A 180 7.13 -8.99 -13.15
N ASN A 181 5.81 -9.13 -13.34
CA ASN A 181 4.91 -8.01 -13.68
C ASN A 181 4.23 -7.33 -12.48
N ALA A 182 4.65 -7.64 -11.25
CA ALA A 182 4.12 -6.96 -10.07
C ALA A 182 4.74 -5.55 -9.95
N PRO A 183 3.92 -4.48 -9.89
CA PRO A 183 4.42 -3.10 -9.97
C PRO A 183 5.36 -2.74 -8.81
N LEU A 184 5.17 -3.33 -7.63
CA LEU A 184 5.92 -2.96 -6.42
C LEU A 184 7.23 -3.73 -6.24
N LEU A 185 7.60 -4.64 -7.16
CA LEU A 185 8.86 -5.39 -7.07
C LEU A 185 10.08 -4.47 -7.06
N GLY A 186 10.04 -3.38 -7.85
CA GLY A 186 11.13 -2.42 -7.97
C GLY A 186 11.49 -1.70 -6.66
N LEU A 187 10.53 -1.59 -5.73
CA LEU A 187 10.73 -0.94 -4.43
C LEU A 187 11.56 -1.79 -3.45
N ASN A 188 11.73 -3.09 -3.73
CA ASN A 188 12.54 -4.01 -2.90
C ASN A 188 12.21 -3.94 -1.39
N LEU A 189 10.92 -3.89 -1.04
CA LEU A 189 10.47 -3.71 0.35
C LEU A 189 10.59 -4.97 1.20
N VAL A 190 10.64 -6.14 0.57
CA VAL A 190 10.71 -7.44 1.23
C VAL A 190 11.77 -8.30 0.54
N SER A 191 12.60 -8.99 1.31
CA SER A 191 13.59 -9.93 0.80
C SER A 191 13.44 -11.31 1.40
N ASP A 192 13.70 -12.35 0.59
CA ASP A 192 13.96 -13.70 1.09
C ASP A 192 15.37 -13.73 1.72
N THR A 193 15.48 -14.18 2.97
CA THR A 193 16.77 -14.26 3.67
C THR A 193 17.60 -15.49 3.26
N GLY A 194 17.05 -16.39 2.45
CA GLY A 194 17.65 -17.68 2.07
C GLY A 194 17.65 -18.73 3.18
N ARG A 195 17.19 -18.36 4.39
CA ARG A 195 17.14 -19.24 5.56
C ARG A 195 15.76 -19.82 5.74
N LYS A 196 15.72 -20.94 6.46
CA LYS A 196 14.49 -21.56 6.93
C LYS A 196 14.43 -21.56 8.44
N ASN A 197 13.22 -21.43 8.99
CA ASN A 197 12.98 -21.57 10.41
C ASN A 197 12.93 -23.06 10.82
N ALA A 198 12.73 -23.32 12.12
CA ALA A 198 12.69 -24.67 12.67
C ALA A 198 11.58 -25.57 12.10
N VAL A 199 10.53 -24.98 11.52
CA VAL A 199 9.42 -25.70 10.86
C VAL A 199 9.57 -25.73 9.32
N ASN A 200 10.79 -25.53 8.82
CA ASN A 200 11.14 -25.61 7.39
C ASN A 200 10.41 -24.60 6.48
N GLN A 201 9.91 -23.49 7.04
CA GLN A 201 9.38 -22.36 6.28
C GLN A 201 10.47 -21.33 5.98
N THR A 202 10.38 -20.70 4.81
CA THR A 202 11.24 -19.58 4.42
C THR A 202 11.09 -18.40 5.40
N VAL A 203 12.20 -17.76 5.72
CA VAL A 203 12.26 -16.54 6.52
C VAL A 203 12.48 -15.35 5.59
N TYR A 204 11.56 -14.40 5.66
CA TYR A 204 11.60 -13.13 4.92
C TYR A 204 12.02 -11.98 5.84
N ARG A 205 12.39 -10.85 5.26
CA ARG A 205 12.76 -9.63 5.99
C ARG A 205 12.15 -8.40 5.33
N LEU A 206 11.63 -7.47 6.12
CA LEU A 206 11.33 -6.11 5.65
C LEU A 206 12.61 -5.29 5.51
N ASN A 207 12.74 -4.59 4.39
CA ASN A 207 13.85 -3.69 4.11
C ASN A 207 13.49 -2.27 4.56
N ARG A 208 13.29 -2.08 5.87
CA ARG A 208 13.07 -0.73 6.42
C ARG A 208 14.37 0.08 6.42
N ASN A 209 14.37 1.22 5.77
CA ASN A 209 15.53 2.10 5.64
C ASN A 209 15.09 3.57 5.44
N THR A 210 15.94 4.41 4.87
CA THR A 210 15.68 5.83 4.59
C THR A 210 14.76 6.11 3.39
N GLN A 211 14.69 5.15 2.45
CA GLN A 211 13.94 5.20 1.18
C GLN A 211 14.17 6.51 0.44
N GLU A 212 15.43 6.77 0.06
CA GLU A 212 15.88 8.05 -0.52
C GLU A 212 15.17 8.44 -1.83
N SER A 213 14.57 7.47 -2.53
CA SER A 213 13.81 7.71 -3.76
C SER A 213 12.43 8.34 -3.54
N ILE A 214 11.94 8.37 -2.30
CA ILE A 214 10.70 9.09 -1.95
C ILE A 214 10.98 10.59 -2.04
N SER A 215 10.27 11.28 -2.93
CA SER A 215 10.32 12.74 -2.99
C SER A 215 9.55 13.37 -1.84
N SER A 216 9.93 14.59 -1.47
CA SER A 216 9.24 15.36 -0.42
C SER A 216 7.77 15.59 -0.79
N ASP A 217 7.46 15.78 -2.07
CA ASP A 217 6.11 15.94 -2.59
C ASP A 217 5.24 14.67 -2.41
N VAL A 218 5.79 13.48 -2.71
CA VAL A 218 5.09 12.20 -2.46
C VAL A 218 4.88 11.97 -0.97
N PHE A 219 5.89 12.26 -0.15
CA PHE A 219 5.79 12.14 1.31
C PHE A 219 4.74 13.11 1.88
N ALA A 220 4.76 14.38 1.44
CA ALA A 220 3.78 15.39 1.79
C ALA A 220 2.35 14.99 1.41
N TYR A 221 2.16 14.47 0.18
CA TYR A 221 0.88 13.95 -0.26
C TYR A 221 0.36 12.87 0.70
N CYS A 222 1.20 11.88 1.04
CA CYS A 222 0.83 10.79 1.95
C CYS A 222 0.43 11.32 3.33
N LEU A 223 1.15 12.29 3.87
CA LEU A 223 0.84 12.93 5.17
C LEU A 223 -0.51 13.65 5.15
N LEU A 224 -0.72 14.52 4.16
CA LEU A 224 -1.94 15.29 4.01
C LEU A 224 -3.15 14.40 3.76
N ASN A 225 -2.95 13.30 3.04
CA ASN A 225 -3.99 12.32 2.79
C ASN A 225 -4.30 11.49 4.05
N GLU A 226 -3.30 11.05 4.82
CA GLU A 226 -3.50 10.22 6.01
C GLU A 226 -4.19 10.97 7.15
N PHE A 227 -3.82 12.24 7.31
CA PHE A 227 -4.24 13.08 8.43
C PHE A 227 -5.13 14.23 7.93
N GLU A 228 -6.12 13.86 7.10
CA GLU A 228 -7.12 14.78 6.58
C GLU A 228 -7.78 15.55 7.74
N ASP A 229 -7.98 16.86 7.56
CA ASP A 229 -8.54 17.80 8.54
C ASP A 229 -7.72 18.04 9.83
N GLU A 230 -6.58 17.38 10.00
CA GLU A 230 -5.70 17.64 11.13
C GLU A 230 -4.70 18.76 10.80
N ASN A 231 -4.37 19.60 11.78
CA ASN A 231 -3.36 20.66 11.63
C ASN A 231 -2.03 20.30 12.31
N ALA A 232 -2.02 19.26 13.14
CA ALA A 232 -0.82 18.78 13.81
C ALA A 232 -0.97 17.31 14.18
N VAL A 233 0.10 16.55 13.99
CA VAL A 233 0.14 15.12 14.26
C VAL A 233 1.40 14.75 15.01
N SER A 234 1.29 13.89 16.02
CA SER A 234 2.45 13.40 16.76
C SER A 234 3.35 12.54 15.85
N PHE A 235 4.66 12.61 16.06
CA PHE A 235 5.63 11.77 15.35
C PHE A 235 5.31 10.27 15.46
N ASP A 236 4.84 9.79 16.63
CA ASP A 236 4.47 8.38 16.81
C ASP A 236 3.33 7.93 15.88
N ARG A 237 2.34 8.80 15.64
CA ARG A 237 1.25 8.52 14.70
C ARG A 237 1.77 8.46 13.27
N VAL A 238 2.59 9.42 12.86
CA VAL A 238 3.23 9.42 11.53
C VAL A 238 4.06 8.14 11.35
N ARG A 239 4.83 7.75 12.38
CA ARG A 239 5.64 6.52 12.38
C ARG A 239 4.80 5.26 12.21
N LYS A 240 3.68 5.14 12.92
CA LYS A 240 2.80 3.97 12.87
C LYS A 240 1.98 3.88 11.59
N THR A 241 1.72 5.00 10.92
CA THR A 241 1.01 5.06 9.64
C THR A 241 1.99 5.28 8.49
N VAL A 242 2.09 6.51 7.95
CA VAL A 242 2.86 6.87 6.75
C VAL A 242 4.29 6.31 6.79
N GLY A 243 4.99 6.45 7.92
CA GLY A 243 6.34 5.90 8.10
C GLY A 243 6.40 4.39 7.91
N SER A 244 5.51 3.65 8.57
CA SER A 244 5.43 2.19 8.44
C SER A 244 4.95 1.75 7.05
N TYR A 245 3.96 2.45 6.47
CA TYR A 245 3.39 2.14 5.17
C TYR A 245 4.42 2.32 4.05
N LEU A 246 5.27 3.34 4.15
CA LEU A 246 6.39 3.59 3.25
C LEU A 246 7.66 2.81 3.62
N CYS A 247 7.59 1.89 4.59
CA CYS A 247 8.72 1.07 5.02
C CYS A 247 9.95 1.90 5.45
N LEU A 248 9.72 3.01 6.17
CA LEU A 248 10.76 3.88 6.71
C LEU A 248 11.26 3.35 8.07
N SER A 249 12.56 3.48 8.32
CA SER A 249 13.12 3.39 9.67
C SER A 249 12.80 4.67 10.47
N ASN A 250 13.03 4.70 11.79
CA ASN A 250 12.82 5.92 12.57
C ASN A 250 13.74 7.05 12.10
N GLU A 251 15.00 6.74 11.83
CA GLU A 251 15.98 7.67 11.26
C GLU A 251 15.56 8.13 9.86
N GLY A 252 15.11 7.19 9.02
CA GLY A 252 14.60 7.50 7.69
C GLY A 252 13.41 8.46 7.73
N LEU A 253 12.48 8.23 8.66
CA LEU A 253 11.33 9.11 8.85
C LEU A 253 11.74 10.51 9.32
N GLU A 254 12.71 10.62 10.22
CA GLU A 254 13.26 11.90 10.66
C GLU A 254 13.86 12.67 9.48
N ILE A 255 14.72 12.01 8.68
CA ILE A 255 15.32 12.59 7.48
C ILE A 255 14.25 13.09 6.49
N GLN A 256 13.20 12.29 6.24
CA GLN A 256 12.11 12.68 5.32
C GLN A 256 11.30 13.87 5.85
N ILE A 257 11.05 13.92 7.17
CA ILE A 257 10.36 15.05 7.80
C ILE A 257 11.20 16.33 7.73
N ASP A 258 12.49 16.22 8.05
CA ASP A 258 13.41 17.37 8.04
C ASP A 258 13.54 17.93 6.63
N LYS A 259 13.79 17.07 5.63
CA LYS A 259 13.84 17.45 4.21
C LYS A 259 12.55 18.15 3.76
N LEU A 260 11.39 17.59 4.11
CA LEU A 260 10.10 18.20 3.78
C LEU A 260 9.94 19.60 4.40
N CYS A 261 10.34 19.78 5.65
CA CYS A 261 10.22 21.07 6.33
C CYS A 261 11.21 22.12 5.78
N GLU A 262 12.38 21.69 5.29
CA GLU A 262 13.36 22.55 4.62
C GLU A 262 12.85 23.03 3.25
N GLU A 263 12.25 22.12 2.47
CA GLU A 263 11.78 22.39 1.10
C GLU A 263 10.40 23.08 1.06
N ASN A 264 9.54 22.86 2.06
CA ASN A 264 8.17 23.36 2.07
C ASN A 264 7.76 23.95 3.42
N ASN A 265 7.66 25.28 3.46
CA ASN A 265 7.31 26.04 4.67
C ASN A 265 5.88 25.82 5.20
N GLN A 266 5.03 25.07 4.49
CA GLN A 266 3.71 24.65 4.96
C GLN A 266 3.78 23.52 5.98
N PHE A 267 4.94 22.86 6.10
CA PHE A 267 5.22 21.83 7.10
C PHE A 267 6.18 22.38 8.15
N VAL A 268 5.91 22.09 9.43
CA VAL A 268 6.77 22.51 10.53
C VAL A 268 6.91 21.38 11.53
N TYR A 269 8.13 20.88 11.72
CA TYR A 269 8.43 19.91 12.74
C TYR A 269 8.84 20.59 14.05
N LYS A 270 8.26 20.14 15.17
CA LYS A 270 8.59 20.59 16.52
C LYS A 270 9.01 19.41 17.38
N ASP A 271 10.14 19.58 18.07
CA ASP A 271 10.65 18.67 19.08
C ASP A 271 11.03 19.48 20.32
N ASP A 272 10.03 19.76 21.15
CA ASP A 272 10.19 20.58 22.36
C ASP A 272 9.73 19.79 23.58
N ALA A 273 10.55 19.76 24.63
CA ALA A 273 10.21 19.17 25.94
C ALA A 273 9.64 17.73 25.87
N GLY A 274 10.10 16.93 24.91
CA GLY A 274 9.66 15.54 24.70
C GLY A 274 8.38 15.39 23.88
N VAL A 275 7.81 16.48 23.36
CA VAL A 275 6.66 16.47 22.44
C VAL A 275 7.16 16.63 21.01
N ARG A 276 7.14 15.53 20.27
CA ARG A 276 7.51 15.48 18.85
C ARG A 276 6.26 15.51 17.98
N GLN A 277 6.08 16.57 17.19
CA GLN A 277 4.90 16.74 16.33
C GLN A 277 5.23 17.44 15.00
N LEU A 278 4.52 17.04 13.95
CA LEU A 278 4.53 17.68 12.64
C LEU A 278 3.26 18.52 12.48
N GLN A 279 3.40 19.78 12.09
CA GLN A 279 2.29 20.72 11.90
C GLN A 279 2.08 21.02 10.41
N PHE A 280 0.82 21.13 10.00
CA PHE A 280 0.38 21.47 8.66
C PHE A 280 -0.25 22.87 8.68
N LYS A 281 0.34 23.82 7.96
CA LYS A 281 -0.23 25.18 7.81
C LYS A 281 -1.35 25.23 6.77
N ASN A 282 -1.31 24.32 5.80
CA ASN A 282 -2.32 24.13 4.78
C ASN A 282 -2.56 22.63 4.59
N ASN A 283 -3.79 22.21 4.81
CA ASN A 283 -4.25 20.83 4.64
C ASN A 283 -5.42 20.72 3.65
N SER A 284 -5.60 21.72 2.79
CA SER A 284 -6.66 21.68 1.79
C SER A 284 -6.44 20.56 0.77
N ASN A 285 -7.53 20.01 0.24
CA ASN A 285 -7.46 19.01 -0.83
C ASN A 285 -6.77 19.54 -2.08
N GLU A 286 -6.94 20.82 -2.41
CA GLU A 286 -6.20 21.47 -3.50
C GLU A 286 -4.69 21.44 -3.26
N PHE A 287 -4.24 21.81 -2.06
CA PHE A 287 -2.81 21.80 -1.71
C PHE A 287 -2.22 20.38 -1.74
N LYS A 288 -2.95 19.40 -1.21
CA LYS A 288 -2.60 17.98 -1.31
C LYS A 288 -2.41 17.55 -2.76
N ASN A 289 -3.36 17.87 -3.64
CA ASN A 289 -3.27 17.51 -5.06
C ASN A 289 -2.14 18.24 -5.78
N ASN A 290 -1.82 19.46 -5.37
CA ASN A 290 -0.66 20.19 -5.90
C ASN A 290 0.67 19.52 -5.52
N MET A 291 0.81 18.92 -4.33
CA MET A 291 2.00 18.11 -4.01
C MET A 291 2.16 16.97 -5.03
N LEU A 292 1.06 16.29 -5.35
CA LEU A 292 1.08 15.25 -6.37
C LEU A 292 1.51 15.81 -7.74
N LYS A 293 0.89 16.89 -8.20
CA LYS A 293 1.20 17.53 -9.50
C LYS A 293 2.66 17.99 -9.60
N ASN A 294 3.19 18.60 -8.54
CA ASN A 294 4.58 19.06 -8.46
C ASN A 294 5.57 17.92 -8.67
N HIS A 295 5.34 16.76 -8.05
CA HIS A 295 6.19 15.57 -8.21
C HIS A 295 6.32 15.14 -9.68
N TYR A 296 5.25 15.24 -10.46
CA TYR A 296 5.24 14.90 -11.89
C TYR A 296 5.56 16.10 -12.81
N GLY A 297 5.95 17.25 -12.25
CA GLY A 297 6.30 18.44 -13.03
C GLY A 297 5.12 19.10 -13.75
N VAL A 298 3.90 18.91 -13.24
CA VAL A 298 2.69 19.59 -13.73
C VAL A 298 2.43 20.81 -12.85
N HIS A 299 2.28 21.98 -13.48
CA HIS A 299 2.06 23.28 -12.82
C HIS A 299 0.73 23.90 -13.21
#